data_AF-A0A800DUN9-F1
#
_entry.id   AF-A0A800DUN9-F1
#
_cell.length_a   1.000
_cell.length_b   1.000
_cell.length_c   1.000
_cell.angle_alpha   90.00
_cell.angle_beta   90.00
_cell.angle_gamma   90.00
#
_symmetry.space_group_name_H-M   'P 1'
#
loop_
_entity.id
_entity.type
_entity.pdbx_description
1 polymer ?
#
loop_
_entity_poly.entity_id
_entity_poly.type
_entity_poly.pdbx_seq_one_letter_code
_entity_poly.pdbx_strand_id
1 'polypeptide(L)'
;MSDAVKSFFTLLREQEIEFVDFRFTDLFGRWHHVAYNAKVVDEDMFKNGIPFDGSSIRMWKNISESDTLLMPDASTVFIDPFTADPTAVVICSVNDVDGTPYYKDPRTIAKKAIEYLKESGIGDEVFFGPENEFFVFDHVHVVDEMHKQGYEVDSEEGAWNMKHDPRDDGGYNIGLVYLLFLSSFLLIL
;
A
#
# COMPACT_ATOMS: atom_id res chain seq x y z
N MET A 1 26.00 5.67 -7.77
CA MET A 1 24.81 4.82 -8.05
C MET A 1 24.72 3.78 -6.96
N SER A 2 23.59 3.66 -6.28
CA SER A 2 23.41 2.57 -5.31
C SER A 2 23.32 1.24 -6.04
N ASP A 3 23.75 0.16 -5.37
CA ASP A 3 23.67 -1.19 -5.96
C ASP A 3 22.21 -1.63 -6.17
N ALA A 4 21.28 -1.13 -5.34
CA ALA A 4 19.84 -1.36 -5.49
C ALA A 4 19.29 -0.88 -6.84
N VAL A 5 19.69 0.31 -7.32
CA VAL A 5 19.23 0.83 -8.61
C VAL A 5 19.75 -0.02 -9.79
N LYS A 6 20.99 -0.51 -9.71
CA LYS A 6 21.54 -1.41 -10.74
C LYS A 6 20.79 -2.75 -10.76
N SER A 7 20.50 -3.30 -9.59
CA SER A 7 19.72 -4.53 -9.45
C SER A 7 18.29 -4.35 -9.99
N PHE A 8 17.66 -3.20 -9.72
CA PHE A 8 16.36 -2.84 -10.27
C PHE A 8 16.35 -2.89 -11.81
N PHE A 9 17.25 -2.18 -12.49
CA PHE A 9 17.31 -2.19 -13.96
C PHE A 9 17.69 -3.55 -14.54
N THR A 10 18.42 -4.37 -13.79
CA THR A 10 18.72 -5.76 -14.20
C THR A 10 17.47 -6.61 -14.14
N LEU A 11 16.70 -6.52 -13.04
CA LEU A 11 15.42 -7.20 -12.87
C LEU A 11 14.42 -6.82 -13.97
N LEU A 12 14.30 -5.53 -14.32
CA LEU A 12 13.40 -5.09 -15.39
C LEU A 12 13.71 -5.78 -16.73
N ARG A 13 15.00 -5.95 -17.06
CA ARG A 13 15.42 -6.61 -18.30
C ARG A 13 15.22 -8.12 -18.25
N GLU A 14 15.59 -8.75 -17.14
CA GLU A 14 15.52 -10.22 -16.99
C GLU A 14 14.09 -10.74 -16.97
N GLN A 15 13.16 -9.94 -16.44
CA GLN A 15 11.75 -10.32 -16.33
C GLN A 15 10.86 -9.67 -17.40
N GLU A 16 11.48 -9.07 -18.43
CA GLU A 16 10.78 -8.45 -19.57
C GLU A 16 9.67 -7.48 -19.14
N ILE A 17 9.95 -6.66 -18.12
CA ILE A 17 8.98 -5.74 -17.54
C ILE A 17 8.60 -4.64 -18.53
N GLU A 18 7.31 -4.44 -18.73
CA GLU A 18 6.75 -3.44 -19.64
C GLU A 18 6.41 -2.13 -18.94
N PHE A 19 6.01 -2.20 -17.67
CA PHE A 19 5.61 -1.03 -16.87
C PHE A 19 6.27 -1.01 -15.49
N VAL A 20 6.55 0.20 -15.01
CA VAL A 20 6.97 0.45 -13.63
C VAL A 20 5.88 1.25 -12.95
N ASP A 21 5.34 0.71 -11.86
CA ASP A 21 4.26 1.29 -11.08
C ASP A 21 4.79 1.88 -9.77
N PHE A 22 4.84 3.21 -9.72
CA PHE A 22 5.36 3.95 -8.57
C PHE A 22 4.23 4.18 -7.56
N ARG A 23 4.35 3.60 -6.37
CA ARG A 23 3.29 3.66 -5.35
C ARG A 23 3.70 4.45 -4.12
N PHE A 24 2.75 5.19 -3.55
CA PHE A 24 2.95 5.97 -2.32
C PHE A 24 1.67 5.98 -1.49
N THR A 25 1.78 6.35 -0.22
CA THR A 25 0.66 6.30 0.73
C THR A 25 0.30 7.72 1.18
N ASP A 26 -1.01 8.03 1.24
CA ASP A 26 -1.49 9.30 1.80
C ASP A 26 -1.68 9.24 3.33
N LEU A 27 -2.04 10.38 3.94
CA LEU A 27 -2.27 10.46 5.38
C LEU A 27 -3.39 9.53 5.90
N PHE A 28 -4.29 9.09 5.04
CA PHE A 28 -5.41 8.20 5.40
C PHE A 28 -5.05 6.72 5.19
N GLY A 29 -3.82 6.42 4.76
CA GLY A 29 -3.36 5.06 4.52
C GLY A 29 -3.74 4.51 3.15
N ARG A 30 -4.32 5.32 2.24
CA ARG A 30 -4.64 4.84 0.89
C ARG A 30 -3.37 4.71 0.07
N TRP A 31 -3.24 3.57 -0.62
CA TRP A 31 -2.16 3.34 -1.57
C TRP A 31 -2.53 3.93 -2.92
N HIS A 32 -1.78 4.94 -3.35
CA HIS A 32 -1.88 5.61 -4.65
C HIS A 32 -0.76 5.13 -5.55
N HIS A 33 -0.96 5.24 -6.87
CA HIS A 33 0.02 4.75 -7.83
C HIS A 33 0.03 5.53 -9.14
N VAL A 34 1.17 5.53 -9.82
CA VAL A 34 1.34 6.05 -11.18
C VAL A 34 2.28 5.14 -11.98
N ALA A 35 1.81 4.68 -13.14
CA ALA A 35 2.57 3.77 -13.99
C ALA A 35 3.27 4.51 -15.13
N TYR A 36 4.51 4.12 -15.40
CA TYR A 36 5.30 4.56 -16.54
C TYR A 36 5.71 3.35 -17.39
N ASN A 37 5.87 3.57 -18.69
CA ASN A 37 6.47 2.54 -19.54
C ASN A 37 7.93 2.32 -19.11
N ALA A 38 8.35 1.06 -18.96
CA ALA A 38 9.69 0.73 -18.50
C ALA A 38 10.81 1.33 -19.37
N LYS A 39 10.53 1.60 -20.66
CA LYS A 39 11.49 2.21 -21.59
C LYS A 39 11.81 3.67 -21.30
N VAL A 40 10.92 4.39 -20.60
CA VAL A 40 11.13 5.80 -20.24
C VAL A 40 11.67 5.96 -18.82
N VAL A 41 11.71 4.87 -18.04
CA VAL A 41 12.27 4.90 -16.69
C VAL A 41 13.78 4.91 -16.77
N ASP A 42 14.40 5.96 -16.24
CA ASP A 42 15.84 6.12 -16.20
C ASP A 42 16.36 6.27 -14.76
N GLU A 43 17.68 6.26 -14.63
CA GLU A 43 18.36 6.39 -13.34
C GLU A 43 18.20 7.79 -12.71
N ASP A 44 17.88 8.80 -13.52
CA ASP A 44 17.72 10.17 -13.05
C ASP A 44 16.38 10.35 -12.34
N MET A 45 15.35 9.58 -12.69
CA MET A 45 14.09 9.50 -11.92
C MET A 45 14.31 9.04 -10.48
N PHE A 46 15.32 8.21 -10.21
CA PHE A 46 15.67 7.79 -8.84
C PHE A 46 16.45 8.85 -8.06
N LYS A 47 17.07 9.82 -8.75
CA LYS A 47 17.87 10.90 -8.13
C LYS A 47 17.05 12.18 -7.96
N ASN A 48 16.31 12.55 -8.99
CA ASN A 48 15.57 13.82 -9.10
C ASN A 48 14.09 13.67 -8.78
N GLY A 49 13.59 12.43 -8.68
CA GLY A 49 12.20 12.14 -8.41
C GLY A 49 11.31 12.26 -9.64
N ILE A 50 10.04 11.90 -9.44
CA ILE A 50 9.00 11.86 -10.47
C ILE A 50 7.95 12.90 -10.09
N PRO A 51 7.68 13.90 -10.94
CA PRO A 51 6.71 14.93 -10.62
C PRO A 51 5.29 14.35 -10.61
N PHE A 52 4.49 14.77 -9.63
CA PHE A 52 3.05 14.53 -9.59
C PHE A 52 2.31 15.69 -8.90
N ASP A 53 0.99 15.73 -9.11
CA ASP A 53 0.09 16.72 -8.50
C ASP A 53 -0.34 16.29 -7.08
N GLY A 54 0.30 16.87 -6.08
CA GLY A 54 -0.01 16.68 -4.67
C GLY A 54 -1.29 17.39 -4.21
N SER A 55 -1.88 18.30 -5.00
CA SER A 55 -3.16 18.93 -4.66
C SER A 55 -4.35 17.97 -4.84
N SER A 56 -4.18 16.96 -5.69
CA SER A 56 -5.13 15.85 -5.85
C SER A 56 -5.14 14.89 -4.66
N ILE A 57 -4.20 15.01 -3.73
CA ILE A 57 -4.15 14.21 -2.50
C ILE A 57 -4.77 14.97 -1.34
N ARG A 58 -5.79 14.35 -0.72
CA ARG A 58 -6.55 14.95 0.36
C ARG A 58 -5.64 15.39 1.51
N MET A 59 -5.79 16.65 1.93
CA MET A 59 -5.04 17.29 3.03
C MET A 59 -3.52 17.44 2.80
N TRP A 60 -3.01 17.30 1.57
CA TRP A 60 -1.60 17.53 1.28
C TRP A 60 -1.30 18.98 0.94
N LYS A 61 -1.50 19.37 -0.33
CA LYS A 61 -1.14 20.68 -0.86
C LYS A 61 -2.37 21.47 -1.31
N ASN A 62 -2.24 22.80 -1.31
CA ASN A 62 -3.20 23.67 -1.98
C ASN A 62 -2.93 23.63 -3.50
N ILE A 63 -3.94 23.99 -4.29
CA ILE A 63 -3.84 24.03 -5.77
C ILE A 63 -2.70 24.96 -6.24
N SER A 64 -2.39 26.02 -5.50
CA SER A 64 -1.30 26.96 -5.84
C SER A 64 0.11 26.39 -5.63
N GLU A 65 0.24 25.28 -4.90
CA GLU A 65 1.51 24.63 -4.54
C GLU A 65 1.41 23.12 -4.81
N SER A 66 0.82 22.76 -5.95
CA SER A 66 0.47 21.38 -6.31
C SER A 66 1.67 20.49 -6.54
N ASP A 67 2.76 21.04 -7.08
CA ASP A 67 3.87 20.24 -7.57
C ASP A 67 4.62 19.56 -6.42
N THR A 68 4.83 18.26 -6.58
CA THR A 68 5.49 17.39 -5.60
C THR A 68 6.28 16.30 -6.32
N LEU A 69 7.26 15.71 -5.63
CA LEU A 69 8.16 14.72 -6.20
C LEU A 69 7.99 13.37 -5.50
N LEU A 70 7.72 12.32 -6.26
CA LEU A 70 7.87 10.94 -5.77
C LEU A 70 9.34 10.55 -5.86
N MET A 71 9.89 10.09 -4.75
CA MET A 71 11.26 9.58 -4.65
C MET A 71 11.23 8.05 -4.57
N PRO A 72 11.53 7.35 -5.68
CA PRO A 72 11.44 5.89 -5.72
C PRO A 72 12.51 5.21 -4.88
N ASP A 73 12.13 4.16 -4.15
CA ASP A 73 13.03 3.33 -3.36
C ASP A 73 13.27 1.99 -4.06
N ALA A 74 14.35 1.90 -4.82
CA ALA A 74 14.71 0.71 -5.60
C ALA A 74 14.85 -0.58 -4.77
N SER A 75 15.05 -0.47 -3.45
CA SER A 75 15.13 -1.64 -2.55
C SER A 75 13.77 -2.32 -2.33
N THR A 76 12.67 -1.64 -2.66
CA THR A 76 11.30 -2.12 -2.43
C THR A 76 10.64 -2.76 -3.64
N VAL A 77 11.40 -3.01 -4.72
CA VAL A 77 10.83 -3.52 -5.96
C VAL A 77 10.24 -4.92 -5.78
N PHE A 78 9.04 -5.14 -6.34
CA PHE A 78 8.45 -6.46 -6.50
C PHE A 78 7.59 -6.49 -7.77
N ILE A 79 7.22 -7.68 -8.25
CA ILE A 79 6.38 -7.84 -9.45
C ILE A 79 4.91 -7.91 -9.05
N ASP A 80 4.06 -7.17 -9.76
CA ASP A 80 2.61 -7.26 -9.56
C ASP A 80 2.09 -8.59 -10.13
N PRO A 81 1.45 -9.45 -9.31
CA PRO A 81 0.97 -10.76 -9.76
C PRO A 81 -0.38 -10.68 -10.50
N PHE A 82 -1.02 -9.51 -10.57
CA PHE A 82 -2.39 -9.35 -11.08
C PHE A 82 -2.46 -8.61 -12.42
N THR A 83 -1.43 -7.84 -12.79
CA THR A 83 -1.42 -7.08 -14.04
C THR A 83 -1.26 -8.01 -15.25
N ALA A 84 -2.04 -7.76 -16.32
CA ALA A 84 -1.94 -8.54 -17.56
C ALA A 84 -0.59 -8.36 -18.26
N ASP A 85 -0.09 -7.12 -18.29
CA ASP A 85 1.24 -6.79 -18.81
C ASP A 85 2.25 -6.80 -17.65
N PRO A 86 3.46 -7.39 -17.82
CA PRO A 86 4.45 -7.48 -16.75
C PRO A 86 4.78 -6.11 -16.14
N THR A 87 4.50 -5.96 -14.85
CA THR A 87 4.62 -4.68 -14.14
C THR A 87 5.45 -4.83 -12.87
N ALA A 88 6.48 -4.00 -12.71
CA ALA A 88 7.26 -3.90 -11.48
C ALA A 88 6.75 -2.75 -10.61
N VAL A 89 6.43 -3.04 -9.36
CA VAL A 89 5.98 -2.05 -8.37
C VAL A 89 7.18 -1.53 -7.58
N VAL A 90 7.26 -0.21 -7.39
CA VAL A 90 8.29 0.44 -6.57
C VAL A 90 7.62 1.39 -5.59
N ILE A 91 7.98 1.31 -4.31
CA ILE A 91 7.43 2.20 -3.29
C ILE A 91 8.22 3.51 -3.25
N CYS A 92 7.51 4.62 -3.16
CA CYS A 92 8.06 5.97 -3.15
C CYS A 92 7.86 6.66 -1.80
N SER A 93 8.82 7.48 -1.40
CA SER A 93 8.62 8.58 -0.46
C SER A 93 8.20 9.84 -1.22
N VAL A 94 7.68 10.85 -0.54
CA VAL A 94 7.32 12.13 -1.18
C VAL A 94 8.26 13.23 -0.70
N ASN A 95 8.72 14.05 -1.65
CA ASN A 95 9.49 15.26 -1.40
C ASN A 95 8.77 16.49 -1.96
N ASP A 96 9.07 17.64 -1.38
CA ASP A 96 8.75 18.94 -1.95
C ASP A 96 9.67 19.25 -3.15
N VAL A 97 9.29 20.23 -3.97
CA VAL A 97 10.05 20.61 -5.19
C VAL A 97 11.46 21.14 -4.91
N ASP A 98 11.71 21.58 -3.69
CA ASP A 98 13.04 21.98 -3.21
C ASP A 98 13.92 20.78 -2.81
N GLY A 99 13.39 19.56 -2.95
CA GLY A 99 14.04 18.31 -2.60
C GLY A 99 13.92 17.92 -1.14
N THR A 100 13.24 18.71 -0.29
CA THR A 100 13.07 18.38 1.12
C THR A 100 12.05 17.26 1.32
N PRO A 101 12.25 16.33 2.28
CA PRO A 101 11.26 15.30 2.56
C PRO A 101 9.93 15.89 3.02
N TYR A 102 8.84 15.46 2.38
CA TYR A 102 7.52 16.04 2.63
C TYR A 102 7.01 15.64 4.02
N TYR A 103 6.69 16.65 4.84
CA TYR A 103 6.40 16.42 6.25
C TYR A 103 5.10 15.67 6.54
N LYS A 104 4.18 15.57 5.56
CA LYS A 104 2.92 14.82 5.66
C LYS A 104 2.97 13.44 5.01
N ASP A 105 4.12 13.02 4.47
CA ASP A 105 4.29 11.67 3.95
C ASP A 105 4.44 10.67 5.13
N PRO A 106 3.52 9.70 5.30
CA PRO A 106 3.61 8.71 6.37
C PRO A 106 4.92 7.91 6.33
N ARG A 107 5.44 7.60 5.14
CA ARG A 107 6.69 6.83 4.98
C ARG A 107 7.89 7.65 5.47
N THR A 108 7.92 8.94 5.15
CA THR A 108 8.94 9.87 5.66
C THR A 108 8.85 10.04 7.18
N ILE A 109 7.65 10.12 7.74
CA ILE A 109 7.45 10.17 9.20
C ILE A 109 7.98 8.89 9.86
N ALA A 110 7.66 7.72 9.31
CA ALA A 110 8.16 6.44 9.83
C ALA A 110 9.70 6.35 9.80
N LYS A 111 10.34 6.78 8.70
CA LYS A 111 11.80 6.87 8.60
C LYS A 111 12.40 7.77 9.68
N LYS A 112 11.83 8.95 9.89
CA LYS A 112 12.26 9.90 10.93
C LYS A 112 12.07 9.34 12.35
N ALA A 113 11.02 8.57 12.60
CA ALA A 113 10.80 7.94 13.90
C ALA A 113 11.89 6.88 14.21
N ILE A 114 12.28 6.08 13.22
CA ILE A 114 13.37 5.11 13.34
C ILE A 114 14.72 5.82 13.54
N GLU A 115 14.97 6.90 12.81
CA GLU A 115 16.17 7.73 12.99
C GLU A 115 16.24 8.34 14.39
N TYR A 116 15.12 8.89 14.87
CA TYR A 116 15.02 9.44 16.23
C TYR A 116 15.30 8.40 17.32
N LEU A 117 14.85 7.15 17.15
CA LEU A 117 15.16 6.05 18.08
C LEU A 117 16.68 5.86 18.19
N LYS A 118 17.39 5.82 17.06
CA LYS A 118 18.85 5.70 17.02
C LYS A 118 19.54 6.89 17.67
N GLU A 119 19.12 8.11 17.33
CA GLU A 119 19.68 9.34 17.90
C GLU A 119 19.47 9.46 19.42
N SER A 120 18.34 8.95 19.92
CA SER A 120 18.04 8.93 21.35
C SER A 120 18.96 8.00 22.16
N GLY A 121 19.64 7.07 21.49
CA GLY A 121 20.49 6.06 22.13
C GLY A 121 19.72 4.99 22.92
N ILE A 122 18.39 4.92 22.78
CA ILE A 122 17.54 3.93 23.46
C ILE A 122 17.64 2.55 22.76
N GLY A 123 17.82 2.53 21.44
CA GLY A 123 17.97 1.30 20.67
C GLY A 123 18.39 1.55 19.23
N ASP A 124 18.85 0.50 18.56
CA ASP A 124 19.32 0.56 17.17
C ASP A 124 18.23 0.22 16.16
N GLU A 125 17.37 -0.74 16.49
CA GLU A 125 16.33 -1.26 15.62
C GLU A 125 15.01 -1.42 16.37
N VAL A 126 13.90 -1.41 15.62
CA VAL A 126 12.56 -1.66 16.14
C VAL A 126 11.85 -2.61 15.20
N PHE A 127 11.26 -3.67 15.75
CA PHE A 127 10.55 -4.69 15.01
C PHE A 127 9.04 -4.55 15.25
N PHE A 128 8.26 -4.54 14.16
CA PHE A 128 6.80 -4.50 14.21
C PHE A 128 6.23 -5.76 13.55
N GLY A 129 5.33 -6.45 14.24
CA GLY A 129 4.58 -7.61 13.73
C GLY A 129 3.09 -7.29 13.66
N PRO A 130 2.58 -6.77 12.53
CA PRO A 130 1.16 -6.47 12.40
C PRO A 130 0.34 -7.74 12.08
N GLU A 131 -0.80 -7.90 12.76
CA GLU A 131 -1.81 -8.93 12.47
C GLU A 131 -3.05 -8.23 11.91
N ASN A 132 -3.18 -8.20 10.57
CA ASN A 132 -4.29 -7.52 9.90
C ASN A 132 -5.40 -8.53 9.60
N GLU A 133 -6.42 -8.59 10.47
CA GLU A 133 -7.66 -9.30 10.17
C GLU A 133 -8.43 -8.60 9.04
N PHE A 134 -9.10 -9.37 8.19
CA PHE A 134 -9.90 -8.84 7.08
C PHE A 134 -11.12 -9.72 6.80
N PHE A 135 -12.09 -9.18 6.06
CA PHE A 135 -13.27 -9.89 5.58
C PHE A 135 -13.23 -10.05 4.06
N VAL A 136 -13.68 -11.19 3.56
CA VAL A 136 -13.95 -11.42 2.13
C VAL A 136 -15.45 -11.58 1.97
N PHE A 137 -16.08 -10.62 1.29
CA PHE A 137 -17.52 -10.62 1.04
C PHE A 137 -17.81 -10.91 -0.43
N ASP A 138 -19.00 -11.45 -0.70
CA ASP A 138 -19.49 -11.65 -2.08
C ASP A 138 -20.11 -10.37 -2.63
N HIS A 139 -20.75 -9.59 -1.76
CA HIS A 139 -21.39 -8.33 -2.15
C HIS A 139 -21.31 -7.28 -1.05
N VAL A 140 -21.16 -6.02 -1.46
CA VAL A 140 -21.23 -4.84 -0.60
C VAL A 140 -22.03 -3.77 -1.32
N HIS A 141 -23.08 -3.27 -0.69
CA HIS A 141 -23.92 -2.19 -1.21
C HIS A 141 -24.05 -1.07 -0.18
N VAL A 142 -23.95 0.17 -0.65
CA VAL A 142 -24.00 1.37 0.19
C VAL A 142 -24.92 2.40 -0.48
N VAL A 143 -25.80 3.02 0.30
CA VAL A 143 -26.70 4.09 -0.15
C VAL A 143 -26.53 5.31 0.75
N ASP A 144 -26.24 6.45 0.12
CA ASP A 144 -26.15 7.77 0.74
C ASP A 144 -26.96 8.79 -0.09
N GLU A 145 -28.25 8.92 0.22
CA GLU A 145 -29.18 9.84 -0.45
C GLU A 145 -29.89 10.76 0.56
N MET A 146 -30.45 11.88 0.08
CA MET A 146 -31.12 12.88 0.93
C MET A 146 -32.20 12.30 1.87
N HIS A 147 -32.85 11.21 1.47
CA HIS A 147 -33.99 10.60 2.19
C HIS A 147 -33.76 9.13 2.54
N LYS A 148 -32.56 8.59 2.26
CA LYS A 148 -32.25 7.17 2.43
C LYS A 148 -30.78 6.99 2.74
N GLN A 149 -30.50 6.22 3.78
CA GLN A 149 -29.16 5.84 4.21
C GLN A 149 -29.18 4.33 4.46
N GLY A 150 -28.15 3.61 4.04
CA GLY A 150 -28.06 2.17 4.30
C GLY A 150 -26.77 1.55 3.81
N TYR A 151 -26.44 0.39 4.37
CA TYR A 151 -25.41 -0.50 3.86
C TYR A 151 -25.89 -1.95 4.00
N GLU A 152 -25.37 -2.81 3.14
CA GLU A 152 -25.62 -4.24 3.15
C GLU A 152 -24.33 -4.95 2.74
N VAL A 153 -23.90 -5.92 3.54
CA VAL A 153 -22.83 -6.85 3.18
C VAL A 153 -23.44 -8.22 3.07
N ASP A 154 -22.98 -9.00 2.10
CA ASP A 154 -23.43 -10.36 1.90
C ASP A 154 -22.26 -11.30 1.66
N SER A 155 -22.41 -12.51 2.19
CA SER A 155 -21.47 -13.61 2.01
C SER A 155 -22.24 -14.91 2.15
N GLU A 156 -21.94 -15.91 1.30
CA GLU A 156 -22.49 -17.26 1.42
C GLU A 156 -22.23 -17.89 2.80
N GLU A 157 -21.13 -17.50 3.46
CA GLU A 157 -20.76 -17.93 4.81
C GLU A 157 -21.58 -17.24 5.93
N GLY A 158 -22.34 -16.20 5.58
CA GLY A 158 -23.10 -15.39 6.52
C GLY A 158 -24.26 -16.15 7.18
N ALA A 159 -24.39 -15.99 8.50
CA ALA A 159 -25.48 -16.61 9.27
C ALA A 159 -26.89 -16.18 8.79
N TRP A 160 -27.01 -14.99 8.18
CA TRP A 160 -28.25 -14.49 7.59
C TRP A 160 -28.69 -15.26 6.33
N ASN A 161 -27.79 -16.03 5.71
CA ASN A 161 -28.07 -16.90 4.56
C ASN A 161 -28.37 -18.35 4.94
N MET A 162 -28.39 -18.68 6.24
CA MET A 162 -28.78 -20.01 6.70
C MET A 162 -30.26 -20.26 6.38
N LYS A 163 -30.52 -21.18 5.44
CA LYS A 163 -31.87 -21.69 5.21
C LYS A 163 -32.27 -22.54 6.40
N HIS A 164 -33.29 -22.11 7.14
CA HIS A 164 -33.92 -22.94 8.17
C HIS A 164 -34.79 -24.00 7.47
N ASP A 165 -34.18 -25.07 6.92
CA ASP A 165 -34.94 -26.29 6.59
C ASP A 165 -35.00 -27.17 7.84
N PRO A 166 -36.17 -27.33 8.48
CA PRO A 166 -36.33 -28.17 9.67
C PRO A 166 -36.14 -29.68 9.40
N ARG A 167 -35.79 -30.10 8.17
CA ARG A 167 -35.55 -31.50 7.78
C ARG A 167 -34.11 -31.79 7.35
N ASP A 168 -33.22 -30.79 7.37
CA ASP A 168 -31.84 -30.97 6.97
C ASP A 168 -30.96 -31.25 8.21
N ASP A 169 -30.56 -32.51 8.36
CA ASP A 169 -29.72 -33.02 9.45
C ASP A 169 -28.22 -33.03 9.09
N GLY A 170 -27.83 -32.44 7.96
CA GLY A 170 -26.50 -32.60 7.40
C GLY A 170 -25.86 -31.33 6.84
N GLY A 171 -24.99 -30.71 7.66
CA GLY A 171 -23.93 -29.82 7.17
C GLY A 171 -24.12 -28.37 7.59
N TYR A 172 -23.68 -28.04 8.80
CA TYR A 172 -23.40 -26.64 9.14
C TYR A 172 -22.37 -26.11 8.13
N ASN A 173 -22.75 -25.14 7.30
CA ASN A 173 -21.78 -24.24 6.69
C ASN A 173 -21.20 -23.39 7.84
N ILE A 174 -20.26 -23.96 8.57
CA ILE A 174 -19.34 -23.21 9.43
C ILE A 174 -18.32 -22.52 8.51
N GLY A 175 -18.81 -21.55 7.73
CA GLY A 175 -17.99 -20.55 7.06
C GLY A 175 -17.40 -19.61 8.11
N LEU A 176 -16.46 -20.15 8.87
CA LEU A 176 -15.49 -19.39 9.64
C LEU A 176 -14.15 -19.85 9.11
N VAL A 177 -13.73 -19.31 7.97
CA VAL A 177 -12.29 -19.26 7.67
C VAL A 177 -11.67 -18.24 8.62
N TYR A 178 -11.58 -18.59 9.89
CA TYR A 178 -10.58 -18.03 10.79
C TYR A 178 -9.23 -18.50 10.27
N LEU A 179 -8.52 -17.67 9.52
CA LEU A 179 -7.07 -17.82 9.41
C LEU A 179 -6.45 -17.35 10.75
N LEU A 180 -6.76 -18.04 11.84
CA LEU A 180 -6.15 -17.83 13.15
C LEU A 180 -4.72 -18.36 13.10
N PHE A 181 -3.77 -17.52 12.73
CA PHE A 181 -2.39 -17.71 13.14
C PHE A 181 -2.27 -17.28 14.61
N LEU A 182 -2.70 -18.18 15.51
CA LEU A 182 -2.40 -18.07 16.94
C LEU A 182 -0.90 -18.29 17.15
N SER A 183 -0.16 -17.20 17.39
CA SER A 183 1.11 -17.22 18.14
C SER A 183 1.52 -15.79 18.50
N SER A 184 0.96 -15.29 19.60
CA SER A 184 1.40 -14.08 20.28
C SER A 184 2.90 -14.12 20.58
N PHE A 185 3.68 -13.14 20.12
CA PHE A 185 4.84 -12.60 20.85
C PHE A 185 5.22 -11.22 20.27
N LEU A 186 4.84 -10.17 20.98
CA LEU A 186 5.55 -8.88 20.90
C LEU A 186 6.91 -9.09 21.57
N LEU A 187 7.92 -9.44 20.80
CA LEU A 187 9.30 -9.50 21.29
C LEU A 187 9.91 -8.10 21.13
N ILE A 188 9.79 -7.28 22.17
CA ILE A 188 10.70 -6.15 22.35
C ILE A 188 12.00 -6.78 22.90
N LEU A 189 12.98 -6.99 22.04
CA LEU A 189 14.37 -7.23 22.43
C LEU A 189 15.14 -5.91 22.34
#